data_AF-A0A2W1P150-F1
#
_entry.id   AF-A0A2W1P150-F1
#
_cell.length_a   1.000
_cell.length_b   1.000
_cell.length_c   1.000
_cell.angle_alpha   90.00
_cell.angle_beta   90.00
_cell.angle_gamma   90.00
#
_symmetry.space_group_name_H-M   'P 1'
#
loop_
_entity.id
_entity.type
_entity.pdbx_description
1 polymer ?
#
loop_
_entity_poly.entity_id
_entity_poly.type
_entity_poly.pdbx_seq_one_letter_code
_entity_poly.pdbx_strand_id
1 'polypeptide(L)'
;MDPVQLDAATKHEQILKYIEGLKIGSKISVRKIAEKLGVSEGTAYRAIKEADNLGLVSTKERVGTVRVEKKLRDNIDKLTFAEVVNMVDGEVLGGREGLQKTLHKFVIGAMQQDAMLRYIDPGSLLIVGNRNKAHTYALEQGAGVLITGGFGTSEEVKKLADKLELPIISSSYDTFTVASMINRAIYDRLIKKKILLIRDIVPDDMQVVTLKIHDKLKDWQQLHERTGHSRFPVVDEWNRIVGMITAKDMIGAEPEQSIDRRMTRNPLTASPNTSVASAAHMMVWEGIDLLPIIDGNRKLLAVISRKDVLKAMQQIQRQPQHGETFEDLIWSGFEVQRGKDGQPVFRGVITPQMTNQLGTVSEGVLTILMTQAAYHVVQDVKKGDLVMDNMSSYFVKPVQIDSRIEIRPAIIEISRKFGKIDVGIYHANVLVAKAMLTAQFIDQA
;
A
#
# COMPACT_ATOMS: atom_id res chain seq x y z
N MET A 1 -32.26 8.79 -19.90
CA MET A 1 -31.18 7.92 -20.41
C MET A 1 -31.55 7.55 -21.82
N ASP A 2 -30.81 8.06 -22.81
CA ASP A 2 -31.11 7.86 -24.23
C ASP A 2 -30.83 6.42 -24.68
N PRO A 3 -31.67 5.81 -25.54
CA PRO A 3 -31.50 4.43 -26.01
C PRO A 3 -30.31 4.23 -26.96
N VAL A 4 -29.62 5.30 -27.37
CA VAL A 4 -28.61 5.29 -28.44
C VAL A 4 -27.21 4.91 -27.93
N GLN A 5 -26.99 4.83 -26.62
CA GLN A 5 -25.66 4.53 -26.03
C GLN A 5 -25.37 3.05 -25.74
N LEU A 6 -26.28 2.11 -26.05
CA LEU A 6 -26.08 0.69 -25.75
C LEU A 6 -25.17 -0.07 -26.74
N ASP A 7 -25.00 0.44 -27.97
CA ASP A 7 -24.33 -0.31 -29.06
C ASP A 7 -22.82 -0.06 -29.19
N ALA A 8 -22.21 0.79 -28.36
CA ALA A 8 -20.78 1.11 -28.45
C ALA A 8 -19.89 0.38 -27.40
N ALA A 9 -20.49 -0.40 -26.49
CA ALA A 9 -19.74 -1.11 -25.45
C ALA A 9 -19.11 -2.39 -26.01
N THR A 10 -17.82 -2.62 -25.73
CA THR A 10 -17.16 -3.86 -26.14
C THR A 10 -17.85 -5.08 -25.50
N LYS A 11 -17.81 -6.24 -26.17
CA LYS A 11 -18.32 -7.52 -25.62
C LYS A 11 -17.81 -7.80 -24.20
N HIS A 12 -16.61 -7.33 -23.88
CA HIS A 12 -16.00 -7.42 -22.55
C HIS A 12 -16.68 -6.51 -21.51
N GLU A 13 -16.94 -5.25 -21.85
CA GLU A 13 -17.66 -4.31 -20.97
C GLU A 13 -19.11 -4.71 -20.73
N GLN A 14 -19.75 -5.30 -21.74
CA GLN A 14 -21.10 -5.86 -21.59
C GLN A 14 -21.11 -6.97 -20.53
N ILE A 15 -20.05 -7.77 -20.43
CA ILE A 15 -19.91 -8.81 -19.39
C ILE A 15 -19.71 -8.18 -18.01
N LEU A 16 -18.88 -7.14 -17.89
CA LEU A 16 -18.65 -6.46 -16.61
C LEU A 16 -19.95 -5.80 -16.10
N LYS A 17 -20.68 -5.08 -16.95
CA LYS A 17 -21.99 -4.49 -16.62
C LYS A 17 -23.01 -5.57 -16.25
N TYR A 18 -23.01 -6.69 -16.98
CA TYR A 18 -23.87 -7.83 -16.65
C TYR A 18 -23.56 -8.40 -15.27
N ILE A 19 -22.28 -8.59 -14.94
CA ILE A 19 -21.83 -9.06 -13.61
C ILE A 19 -22.23 -8.06 -12.52
N GLU A 20 -22.03 -6.77 -12.76
CA GLU A 20 -22.36 -5.71 -11.79
C GLU A 20 -23.85 -5.71 -11.41
N GLY A 21 -24.73 -5.95 -12.39
CA GLY A 21 -26.19 -6.07 -12.20
C GLY A 21 -26.68 -7.38 -11.57
N LEU A 22 -25.82 -8.37 -11.35
CA LEU A 22 -26.21 -9.61 -10.66
C LEU A 22 -26.43 -9.36 -9.16
N LYS A 23 -27.40 -10.07 -8.56
CA LYS A 23 -27.59 -10.07 -7.11
C LYS A 23 -26.33 -10.59 -6.41
N ILE A 24 -25.95 -9.96 -5.30
CA ILE A 24 -24.87 -10.42 -4.43
C ILE A 24 -25.14 -11.89 -4.02
N GLY A 25 -24.10 -12.73 -4.08
CA GLY A 25 -24.17 -14.18 -3.84
C GLY A 25 -24.45 -15.02 -5.09
N SER A 26 -24.74 -14.41 -6.25
CA SER A 26 -24.98 -15.15 -7.50
C SER A 26 -23.73 -15.91 -7.94
N LYS A 27 -23.88 -17.20 -8.27
CA LYS A 27 -22.80 -18.01 -8.87
C LYS A 27 -22.53 -17.56 -10.31
N ILE A 28 -21.26 -17.36 -10.62
CA ILE A 28 -20.77 -16.90 -11.91
C ILE A 28 -20.01 -18.04 -12.57
N SER A 29 -20.41 -18.36 -13.80
CA SER A 29 -19.81 -19.43 -14.60
C SER A 29 -19.39 -18.88 -15.94
N VAL A 30 -18.14 -19.17 -16.33
CA VAL A 30 -17.56 -18.78 -17.63
C VAL A 30 -18.48 -19.21 -18.77
N ARG A 31 -18.95 -20.48 -18.75
CA ARG A 31 -19.82 -21.05 -19.77
C ARG A 31 -21.17 -20.35 -19.87
N LYS A 32 -21.84 -20.14 -18.72
CA LYS A 32 -23.15 -19.49 -18.69
C LYS A 32 -23.11 -18.04 -19.17
N ILE A 33 -22.03 -17.32 -18.84
CA ILE A 33 -21.82 -15.95 -19.32
C ILE A 33 -21.51 -15.94 -20.82
N ALA A 34 -20.67 -16.86 -21.29
CA ALA A 34 -20.31 -17.00 -22.70
C ALA A 34 -21.55 -17.26 -23.58
N GLU A 35 -22.40 -18.21 -23.17
CA GLU A 35 -23.63 -18.58 -23.86
C GLU A 35 -24.65 -17.44 -23.86
N LYS A 36 -24.89 -16.83 -22.70
CA LYS A 36 -25.92 -15.78 -22.55
C LYS A 36 -25.60 -14.49 -23.30
N LEU A 37 -24.32 -14.14 -23.42
CA LEU A 37 -23.88 -12.89 -24.06
C LEU A 37 -23.31 -13.12 -25.47
N GLY A 38 -23.33 -14.35 -26.00
CA GLY A 38 -22.83 -14.65 -27.35
C GLY A 38 -21.35 -14.31 -27.52
N VAL A 39 -20.53 -14.64 -26.52
CA VAL A 39 -19.08 -14.37 -26.49
C VAL A 39 -18.29 -15.67 -26.31
N SER A 40 -17.00 -15.67 -26.66
CA SER A 40 -16.15 -16.84 -26.43
C SER A 40 -15.86 -17.03 -24.94
N GLU A 41 -15.64 -18.28 -24.52
CA GLU A 41 -15.27 -18.60 -23.13
C GLU A 41 -14.00 -17.85 -22.69
N GLY A 42 -13.03 -17.64 -23.59
CA GLY A 42 -11.81 -16.89 -23.31
C GLY A 42 -12.04 -15.38 -23.05
N THR A 43 -13.05 -14.78 -23.68
CA THR A 43 -13.46 -13.39 -23.39
C THR A 43 -14.23 -13.32 -22.07
N ALA A 44 -15.13 -14.27 -21.82
CA ALA A 44 -15.83 -14.38 -20.53
C ALA A 44 -14.87 -14.61 -19.35
N TYR A 45 -13.87 -15.48 -19.52
CA TYR A 45 -12.86 -15.74 -18.49
C TYR A 45 -12.04 -14.48 -18.16
N ARG A 46 -11.58 -13.74 -19.18
CA ARG A 46 -10.86 -12.48 -18.98
C ARG A 46 -11.70 -11.44 -18.25
N ALA A 47 -12.97 -11.29 -18.64
CA ALA A 47 -13.89 -10.36 -17.98
C ALA A 47 -14.19 -10.76 -16.53
N ILE A 48 -14.34 -12.05 -16.23
CA ILE A 48 -14.53 -12.54 -14.85
C ILE A 48 -13.28 -12.29 -14.01
N LYS A 49 -12.08 -12.52 -14.56
CA LYS A 49 -10.81 -12.25 -13.87
C LYS A 49 -10.64 -10.75 -13.59
N GLU A 50 -11.03 -9.90 -14.52
CA GLU A 50 -11.06 -8.45 -14.31
C GLU A 50 -12.10 -8.04 -13.27
N ALA A 51 -13.29 -8.64 -13.29
CA ALA A 51 -14.31 -8.43 -12.27
C ALA A 51 -13.81 -8.85 -10.87
N ASP A 52 -12.96 -9.87 -10.77
CA ASP A 52 -12.32 -10.30 -9.52
C ASP A 52 -11.33 -9.22 -9.03
N ASN A 53 -10.49 -8.70 -9.94
CA ASN A 53 -9.57 -7.58 -9.64
C ASN A 53 -10.29 -6.29 -9.25
N LEU A 54 -11.47 -6.02 -9.82
CA LEU A 54 -12.34 -4.90 -9.48
C LEU A 54 -13.14 -5.14 -8.19
N GLY A 55 -13.04 -6.34 -7.59
CA GLY A 55 -13.74 -6.71 -6.36
C GLY A 55 -15.24 -6.93 -6.54
N LEU A 56 -15.72 -7.11 -7.77
CA LEU A 56 -17.13 -7.39 -8.08
C LEU A 56 -17.46 -8.87 -7.82
N VAL A 57 -16.48 -9.76 -7.95
CA VAL A 57 -16.63 -11.20 -7.75
C VAL A 57 -15.49 -11.74 -6.89
N SER A 58 -15.66 -12.93 -6.33
CA SER A 58 -14.60 -13.63 -5.59
C SER A 58 -14.60 -15.10 -5.95
N THR A 59 -13.44 -15.63 -6.30
CA THR A 59 -13.25 -17.05 -6.60
C THR A 59 -12.87 -17.80 -5.31
N LYS A 60 -13.75 -18.70 -4.84
CA LYS A 60 -13.50 -19.54 -3.66
C LYS A 60 -13.28 -20.99 -4.07
N GLU A 61 -12.32 -21.66 -3.43
CA GLU A 61 -12.12 -23.10 -3.62
C GLU A 61 -13.43 -23.86 -3.34
N ARG A 62 -13.74 -24.84 -4.20
CA ARG A 62 -14.94 -25.71 -4.15
C ARG A 62 -16.30 -25.05 -4.43
N VAL A 63 -16.45 -23.73 -4.28
CA VAL A 63 -17.72 -23.01 -4.51
C VAL A 63 -17.79 -22.37 -5.91
N GLY A 64 -16.63 -22.04 -6.50
CA GLY A 64 -16.53 -21.32 -7.77
C GLY A 64 -16.55 -19.80 -7.57
N THR A 65 -16.66 -19.06 -8.67
CA THR A 65 -16.72 -17.60 -8.64
C THR A 65 -18.13 -17.13 -8.25
N VAL A 66 -18.23 -16.23 -7.27
CA VAL A 66 -19.50 -15.67 -6.80
C VAL A 66 -19.48 -14.15 -6.84
N ARG A 67 -20.63 -13.53 -7.15
CA ARG A 67 -20.83 -12.09 -7.02
C ARG A 67 -20.68 -11.71 -5.54
N VAL A 68 -19.79 -10.79 -5.23
CA VAL A 68 -19.61 -10.26 -3.87
C VAL A 68 -19.90 -8.77 -3.88
N GLU A 69 -20.32 -8.20 -2.77
CA GLU A 69 -20.42 -6.74 -2.67
C GLU A 69 -19.09 -6.10 -3.06
N LYS A 70 -19.13 -5.01 -3.85
CA LYS A 70 -17.92 -4.30 -4.28
C LYS A 70 -17.24 -3.83 -3.00
N LYS A 71 -16.14 -4.48 -2.62
CA LYS A 71 -15.34 -4.03 -1.49
C LYS A 71 -14.74 -2.69 -1.87
N LEU A 72 -15.42 -1.60 -1.52
CA LEU A 72 -14.75 -0.34 -1.26
C LEU A 72 -13.61 -0.66 -0.30
N ARG A 73 -12.44 -0.10 -0.58
CA ARG A 73 -11.21 -0.39 0.15
C ARG A 73 -11.35 -0.11 1.65
N ASP A 74 -12.38 0.64 2.04
CA ASP A 74 -12.86 0.91 3.40
C ASP A 74 -12.96 -0.33 4.31
N ASN A 75 -13.06 -1.55 3.74
CA ASN A 75 -13.12 -2.80 4.52
C ASN A 75 -11.76 -3.52 4.69
N ILE A 76 -10.65 -2.99 4.19
CA ILE A 76 -9.30 -3.43 4.62
C ILE A 76 -8.99 -2.89 6.03
N ASP A 77 -9.68 -1.82 6.42
CA ASP A 77 -9.33 -0.93 7.51
C ASP A 77 -9.61 -1.49 8.90
N LYS A 78 -10.46 -2.51 9.00
CA LYS A 78 -10.94 -3.02 10.29
C LYS A 78 -10.85 -4.54 10.32
N LEU A 79 -10.12 -5.04 11.32
CA LEU A 79 -10.03 -6.47 11.61
C LEU A 79 -11.42 -6.97 12.00
N THR A 80 -11.89 -8.10 11.47
CA THR A 80 -13.16 -8.68 11.94
C THR A 80 -12.91 -9.73 13.01
N PHE A 81 -13.94 -10.05 13.81
CA PHE A 81 -13.83 -11.14 14.77
C PHE A 81 -13.57 -12.49 14.08
N ALA A 82 -14.13 -12.73 12.89
CA ALA A 82 -13.84 -13.92 12.08
C ALA A 82 -12.36 -14.05 11.73
N GLU A 83 -11.71 -12.94 11.40
CA GLU A 83 -10.27 -12.93 11.12
C GLU A 83 -9.46 -13.21 12.39
N VAL A 84 -9.87 -12.66 13.54
CA VAL A 84 -9.24 -12.97 14.83
C VAL A 84 -9.30 -14.47 15.14
N VAL A 85 -10.47 -15.11 14.95
CA VAL A 85 -10.62 -16.56 15.15
C VAL A 85 -9.55 -17.34 14.37
N ASN A 86 -9.37 -17.02 13.09
CA ASN A 86 -8.37 -17.69 12.25
C ASN A 86 -6.92 -17.39 12.68
N MET A 87 -6.64 -16.22 13.24
CA MET A 87 -5.29 -15.83 13.67
C MET A 87 -4.83 -16.59 14.91
N VAL A 88 -5.76 -16.88 15.81
CA VAL A 88 -5.48 -17.45 17.14
C VAL A 88 -5.78 -18.94 17.20
N ASP A 89 -5.99 -19.58 16.04
CA ASP A 89 -6.49 -20.95 15.89
C ASP A 89 -7.70 -21.22 16.81
N GLY A 90 -8.61 -20.24 16.86
CA GLY A 90 -9.67 -20.16 17.84
C GLY A 90 -10.89 -21.02 17.51
N GLU A 91 -11.56 -21.49 18.56
CA GLU A 91 -12.88 -22.13 18.47
C GLU A 91 -13.97 -21.13 18.90
N VAL A 92 -15.04 -21.01 18.11
CA VAL A 92 -16.17 -20.13 18.45
C VAL A 92 -17.16 -20.89 19.32
N LEU A 93 -17.23 -20.50 20.59
CA LEU A 93 -18.08 -21.11 21.62
C LEU A 93 -19.52 -20.56 21.62
N GLY A 94 -19.75 -19.37 21.10
CA GLY A 94 -21.05 -18.70 21.02
C GLY A 94 -20.97 -17.38 20.25
N GLY A 95 -22.12 -16.81 19.89
CA GLY A 95 -22.23 -15.52 19.20
C GLY A 95 -21.75 -15.53 17.75
N ARG A 96 -21.94 -16.64 17.03
CA ARG A 96 -21.43 -16.85 15.65
C ARG A 96 -21.89 -15.78 14.66
N GLU A 97 -23.10 -15.26 14.80
CA GLU A 97 -23.63 -14.18 13.95
C GLU A 97 -22.84 -12.87 14.11
N GLY A 98 -22.15 -12.69 15.24
CA GLY A 98 -21.28 -11.54 15.49
C GLY A 98 -19.93 -11.56 14.78
N LEU A 99 -19.56 -12.65 14.11
CA LEU A 99 -18.21 -12.82 13.55
C LEU A 99 -17.88 -11.83 12.41
N GLN A 100 -18.88 -11.33 11.70
CA GLN A 100 -18.68 -10.33 10.63
C GLN A 100 -18.51 -8.90 11.17
N LYS A 101 -18.77 -8.68 12.47
CA LYS A 101 -18.61 -7.36 13.08
C LYS A 101 -17.12 -6.98 13.13
N THR A 102 -16.86 -5.69 13.02
CA THR A 102 -15.51 -5.15 13.03
C THR A 102 -15.00 -4.94 14.46
N LEU A 103 -13.77 -5.34 14.70
CA LEU A 103 -12.99 -5.08 15.89
C LEU A 103 -12.26 -3.73 15.74
N HIS A 104 -12.47 -2.84 16.70
CA HIS A 104 -11.78 -1.54 16.73
C HIS A 104 -10.56 -1.53 17.65
N LYS A 105 -10.62 -2.30 18.74
CA LYS A 105 -9.64 -2.27 19.84
C LYS A 105 -9.69 -3.56 20.62
N PHE A 106 -8.56 -4.06 21.09
CA PHE A 106 -8.53 -5.17 22.04
C PHE A 106 -8.06 -4.68 23.41
N VAL A 107 -8.52 -5.35 24.46
CA VAL A 107 -8.23 -5.04 25.86
C VAL A 107 -7.77 -6.32 26.53
N ILE A 108 -6.68 -6.26 27.32
CA ILE A 108 -6.18 -7.40 28.07
C ILE A 108 -6.70 -7.33 29.51
N GLY A 109 -7.48 -8.32 29.92
CA GLY A 109 -8.10 -8.42 31.23
C GLY A 109 -7.15 -8.91 32.33
N ALA A 110 -6.11 -8.13 32.63
CA ALA A 110 -5.14 -8.44 33.69
C ALA A 110 -5.58 -7.95 35.09
N MET A 111 -6.47 -6.95 35.14
CA MET A 111 -6.89 -6.27 36.38
C MET A 111 -8.09 -6.95 37.06
N GLN A 112 -8.47 -6.47 38.25
CA GLN A 112 -9.75 -6.79 38.85
C GLN A 112 -10.92 -6.25 38.00
N GLN A 113 -12.08 -6.88 38.13
CA GLN A 113 -13.24 -6.66 37.24
C GLN A 113 -13.60 -5.17 37.14
N ASP A 114 -13.76 -4.47 38.27
CA ASP A 114 -14.21 -3.08 38.30
C ASP A 114 -13.26 -2.08 37.63
N ALA A 115 -11.95 -2.34 37.69
CA ALA A 115 -10.93 -1.49 37.07
C ALA A 115 -10.87 -1.71 35.55
N MET A 116 -11.06 -2.95 35.11
CA MET A 116 -11.04 -3.33 33.70
C MET A 116 -12.18 -2.66 32.90
N LEU A 117 -13.32 -2.39 33.55
CA LEU A 117 -14.53 -1.83 32.91
C LEU A 117 -14.26 -0.51 32.19
N ARG A 118 -13.36 0.31 32.74
CA ARG A 118 -13.03 1.65 32.20
C ARG A 118 -12.39 1.60 30.82
N TYR A 119 -11.93 0.44 30.39
CA TYR A 119 -11.23 0.24 29.13
C TYR A 119 -12.07 -0.49 28.09
N ILE A 120 -13.23 -1.04 28.44
CA ILE A 120 -14.10 -1.80 27.54
C ILE A 120 -15.15 -0.84 26.97
N ASP A 121 -15.27 -0.85 25.64
CA ASP A 121 -16.25 -0.09 24.89
C ASP A 121 -16.88 -0.96 23.77
N PRO A 122 -18.06 -0.59 23.24
CA PRO A 122 -18.72 -1.39 22.20
C PRO A 122 -17.84 -1.59 20.96
N GLY A 123 -17.77 -2.84 20.47
CA GLY A 123 -16.90 -3.21 19.34
C GLY A 123 -15.44 -3.51 19.73
N SER A 124 -15.14 -3.55 21.04
CA SER A 124 -13.87 -4.06 21.55
C SER A 124 -13.83 -5.59 21.64
N LEU A 125 -12.62 -6.16 21.76
CA LEU A 125 -12.38 -7.57 22.11
C LEU A 125 -11.67 -7.67 23.45
N LEU A 126 -12.29 -8.30 24.44
CA LEU A 126 -11.66 -8.59 25.71
C LEU A 126 -10.88 -9.91 25.64
N ILE A 127 -9.57 -9.85 25.85
CA ILE A 127 -8.70 -11.02 26.01
C ILE A 127 -8.59 -11.33 27.51
N VAL A 128 -9.08 -12.48 27.95
CA VAL A 128 -9.14 -12.84 29.38
C VAL A 128 -8.94 -14.35 29.59
N GLY A 129 -8.54 -14.75 30.79
CA GLY A 129 -8.50 -16.16 31.20
C GLY A 129 -9.89 -16.71 31.56
N ASN A 130 -9.95 -17.76 32.37
CA ASN A 130 -11.18 -18.46 32.77
C ASN A 130 -12.02 -17.72 33.83
N ARG A 131 -12.55 -16.53 33.51
CA ARG A 131 -13.34 -15.71 34.45
C ARG A 131 -14.75 -15.45 33.91
N ASN A 132 -15.68 -16.37 34.15
CA ASN A 132 -17.07 -16.29 33.64
C ASN A 132 -17.75 -14.94 33.91
N LYS A 133 -17.59 -14.35 35.10
CA LYS A 133 -18.16 -13.03 35.41
C LYS A 133 -17.62 -11.91 34.51
N ALA A 134 -16.33 -11.97 34.16
CA ALA A 134 -15.73 -11.02 33.22
C ALA A 134 -16.25 -11.24 31.80
N HIS A 135 -16.48 -12.51 31.40
CA HIS A 135 -17.05 -12.82 30.08
C HIS A 135 -18.45 -12.22 29.94
N THR A 136 -19.33 -12.47 30.92
CA THR A 136 -20.69 -11.90 30.95
C THR A 136 -20.65 -10.38 30.82
N TYR A 137 -19.82 -9.74 31.63
CA TYR A 137 -19.77 -8.28 31.68
C TYR A 137 -19.26 -7.66 30.38
N ALA A 138 -18.23 -8.25 29.75
CA ALA A 138 -17.73 -7.78 28.48
C ALA A 138 -18.80 -7.80 27.39
N LEU A 139 -19.59 -8.89 27.33
CA LEU A 139 -20.71 -9.01 26.40
C LEU A 139 -21.77 -7.94 26.67
N GLU A 140 -22.12 -7.70 27.93
CA GLU A 140 -23.08 -6.64 28.32
C GLU A 140 -22.62 -5.24 27.91
N GLN A 141 -21.30 -4.99 27.85
CA GLN A 141 -20.73 -3.73 27.36
C GLN A 141 -20.57 -3.68 25.84
N GLY A 142 -21.04 -4.69 25.10
CA GLY A 142 -20.94 -4.72 23.64
C GLY A 142 -19.60 -5.20 23.10
N ALA A 143 -18.77 -5.85 23.92
CA ALA A 143 -17.46 -6.37 23.53
C ALA A 143 -17.50 -7.89 23.31
N GLY A 144 -16.79 -8.36 22.27
CA GLY A 144 -16.51 -9.77 22.09
C GLY A 144 -15.54 -10.28 23.17
N VAL A 145 -15.48 -11.60 23.37
CA VAL A 145 -14.62 -12.22 24.38
C VAL A 145 -13.69 -13.24 23.71
N LEU A 146 -12.40 -13.16 24.01
CA LEU A 146 -11.40 -14.14 23.65
C LEU A 146 -10.80 -14.75 24.92
N ILE A 147 -11.08 -16.03 25.12
CA ILE A 147 -10.64 -16.82 26.26
C ILE A 147 -9.32 -17.51 25.89
N THR A 148 -8.30 -17.30 26.70
CA THR A 148 -6.94 -17.82 26.45
C THR A 148 -6.60 -18.97 27.38
N GLY A 149 -5.68 -19.84 26.99
CA GLY A 149 -5.23 -20.99 27.77
C GLY A 149 -6.08 -22.26 27.61
N GLY A 150 -6.88 -22.36 26.55
CA GLY A 150 -7.70 -23.54 26.23
C GLY A 150 -8.93 -23.71 27.11
N PHE A 151 -9.36 -22.65 27.80
CA PHE A 151 -10.53 -22.69 28.66
C PHE A 151 -11.82 -22.40 27.87
N GLY A 152 -12.92 -22.97 28.38
CA GLY A 152 -14.27 -22.66 27.92
C GLY A 152 -14.94 -21.57 28.76
N THR A 153 -16.24 -21.41 28.52
CA THR A 153 -17.13 -20.58 29.33
C THR A 153 -18.41 -21.37 29.65
N SER A 154 -19.21 -20.90 30.62
CA SER A 154 -20.47 -21.55 30.97
C SER A 154 -21.56 -21.36 29.90
N GLU A 155 -22.55 -22.25 29.89
CA GLU A 155 -23.66 -22.25 28.93
C GLU A 155 -24.51 -20.97 29.01
N GLU A 156 -24.64 -20.37 30.19
CA GLU A 156 -25.35 -19.10 30.37
C GLU A 156 -24.68 -17.96 29.59
N VAL A 157 -23.34 -17.93 29.59
CA VAL A 157 -22.56 -16.92 28.87
C VAL A 157 -22.66 -17.15 27.36
N LYS A 158 -22.64 -18.40 26.89
CA LYS A 158 -22.83 -18.72 25.45
C LYS A 158 -24.18 -18.24 24.94
N LYS A 159 -25.26 -18.52 25.69
CA LYS A 159 -26.61 -18.04 25.36
C LYS A 159 -26.71 -16.52 25.35
N LEU A 160 -26.02 -15.84 26.26
CA LEU A 160 -25.95 -14.38 26.28
C LEU A 160 -25.24 -13.84 25.04
N ALA A 161 -24.11 -14.44 24.65
CA ALA A 161 -23.38 -14.09 23.45
C ALA A 161 -24.20 -14.29 22.16
N ASP A 162 -24.95 -15.39 22.06
CA ASP A 162 -25.85 -15.63 20.94
C ASP A 162 -26.95 -14.57 20.88
N LYS A 163 -27.55 -14.22 22.04
CA LYS A 163 -28.59 -13.18 22.13
C LYS A 163 -28.08 -11.80 21.72
N LEU A 164 -26.84 -11.46 22.09
CA LEU A 164 -26.23 -10.16 21.79
C LEU A 164 -25.47 -10.15 20.46
N GLU A 165 -25.40 -11.30 19.78
CA GLU A 165 -24.62 -11.50 18.55
C GLU A 165 -23.17 -11.01 18.73
N LEU A 166 -22.53 -11.39 19.84
CA LEU A 166 -21.15 -11.04 20.15
C LEU A 166 -20.32 -12.31 20.34
N PRO A 167 -19.22 -12.48 19.60
CA PRO A 167 -18.54 -13.75 19.57
C PRO A 167 -17.78 -14.03 20.89
N ILE A 168 -17.86 -15.27 21.33
CA ILE A 168 -16.95 -15.84 22.32
C ILE A 168 -16.02 -16.81 21.60
N ILE A 169 -14.74 -16.52 21.67
CA ILE A 169 -13.69 -17.26 21.01
C ILE A 169 -12.83 -17.90 22.11
N SER A 170 -12.45 -19.16 21.96
CA SER A 170 -11.46 -19.82 22.81
C SER A 170 -10.22 -20.13 22.01
N SER A 171 -9.04 -19.90 22.58
CA SER A 171 -7.75 -20.27 21.99
C SER A 171 -6.94 -21.07 22.99
N SER A 172 -6.20 -22.07 22.51
CA SER A 172 -5.27 -22.86 23.31
C SER A 172 -4.01 -22.07 23.71
N TYR A 173 -3.72 -20.97 23.01
CA TYR A 173 -2.58 -20.10 23.29
C TYR A 173 -2.79 -19.24 24.55
N ASP A 174 -1.71 -18.83 25.18
CA ASP A 174 -1.73 -17.92 26.32
C ASP A 174 -2.05 -16.46 25.91
N THR A 175 -2.32 -15.61 26.89
CA THR A 175 -2.70 -14.22 26.69
C THR A 175 -1.66 -13.40 25.93
N PHE A 176 -0.36 -13.60 26.18
CA PHE A 176 0.69 -12.85 25.50
C PHE A 176 0.77 -13.27 24.03
N THR A 177 0.80 -14.56 23.76
CA THR A 177 0.86 -15.09 22.38
C THR A 177 -0.30 -14.59 21.53
N VAL A 178 -1.53 -14.69 22.05
CA VAL A 178 -2.73 -14.20 21.38
C VAL A 178 -2.68 -12.69 21.13
N ALA A 179 -2.34 -11.91 22.16
CA ALA A 179 -2.25 -10.47 22.05
C ALA A 179 -1.19 -10.05 21.02
N SER A 180 -0.02 -10.71 21.00
CA SER A 180 1.04 -10.45 20.03
C SER A 180 0.63 -10.78 18.60
N MET A 181 -0.10 -11.88 18.37
CA MET A 181 -0.62 -12.24 17.04
C MET A 181 -1.60 -11.20 16.51
N ILE A 182 -2.57 -10.79 17.34
CA ILE A 182 -3.56 -9.76 16.99
C ILE A 182 -2.87 -8.42 16.78
N ASN A 183 -1.96 -8.04 17.67
CA ASN A 183 -1.21 -6.80 17.57
C ASN A 183 -0.41 -6.77 16.26
N ARG A 184 0.34 -7.83 15.93
CA ARG A 184 1.07 -7.93 14.66
C ARG A 184 0.14 -7.74 13.45
N ALA A 185 -1.03 -8.39 13.44
CA ALA A 185 -1.98 -8.28 12.33
C ALA A 185 -2.53 -6.85 12.16
N ILE A 186 -2.77 -6.13 13.26
CA ILE A 186 -3.17 -4.71 13.22
C ILE A 186 -2.03 -3.87 12.63
N TYR A 187 -0.80 -4.05 13.10
CA TYR A 187 0.37 -3.32 12.61
C TYR A 187 0.64 -3.59 11.14
N ASP A 188 0.57 -4.85 10.68
CA ASP A 188 0.74 -5.21 9.26
C ASP A 188 -0.28 -4.49 8.36
N ARG A 189 -1.52 -4.31 8.84
CA ARG A 189 -2.56 -3.56 8.13
C ARG A 189 -2.28 -2.06 8.15
N LEU A 190 -1.86 -1.51 9.29
CA LEU A 190 -1.46 -0.10 9.39
C LEU A 190 -0.29 0.22 8.45
N ILE A 191 0.71 -0.68 8.35
CA ILE A 191 1.82 -0.55 7.40
C ILE A 191 1.31 -0.59 5.96
N LYS A 192 0.44 -1.54 5.61
CA LYS A 192 -0.17 -1.60 4.27
C LYS A 192 -1.00 -0.36 3.94
N LYS A 193 -1.66 0.25 4.93
CA LYS A 193 -2.37 1.53 4.78
C LYS A 193 -1.42 2.67 4.41
N LYS A 194 -0.16 2.65 4.88
CA LYS A 194 0.84 3.67 4.49
C LYS A 194 1.14 3.67 2.98
N ILE A 195 0.88 2.57 2.28
CA ILE A 195 1.14 2.47 0.84
C ILE A 195 0.01 3.16 0.07
N LEU A 196 0.22 4.43 -0.24
CA LEU A 196 -0.66 5.21 -1.10
C LEU A 196 -0.61 4.66 -2.53
N LEU A 197 -1.78 4.42 -3.12
CA LEU A 197 -1.92 3.98 -4.51
C LEU A 197 -2.37 5.12 -5.42
N ILE A 198 -2.18 4.95 -6.72
CA ILE A 198 -2.60 5.95 -7.72
C ILE A 198 -4.09 6.28 -7.61
N ARG A 199 -4.96 5.26 -7.44
CA ARG A 199 -6.40 5.50 -7.29
C ARG A 199 -6.77 6.37 -6.09
N ASP A 200 -5.91 6.45 -5.08
CA ASP A 200 -6.17 7.21 -3.87
C ASP A 200 -5.83 8.72 -4.07
N ILE A 201 -5.15 9.08 -5.16
CA ILE A 201 -4.74 10.46 -5.48
C ILE A 201 -5.38 11.02 -6.75
N VAL A 202 -6.02 10.16 -7.55
CA VAL A 202 -6.77 10.53 -8.75
C VAL A 202 -8.19 10.90 -8.32
N PRO A 203 -8.64 12.15 -8.56
CA PRO A 203 -10.05 12.53 -8.33
C PRO A 203 -11.00 11.74 -9.23
N ASP A 204 -12.16 11.33 -8.70
CA ASP A 204 -13.18 10.60 -9.45
C ASP A 204 -13.75 11.39 -10.64
N ASP A 205 -13.66 12.72 -10.60
CA ASP A 205 -14.14 13.65 -11.62
C ASP A 205 -13.03 14.16 -12.56
N MET A 206 -11.83 13.57 -12.49
CA MET A 206 -10.70 13.99 -13.32
C MET A 206 -11.02 13.83 -14.82
N GLN A 207 -11.11 14.96 -15.53
CA GLN A 207 -11.25 14.95 -16.98
C GLN A 207 -9.87 14.84 -17.64
N VAL A 208 -9.66 13.74 -18.36
CA VAL A 208 -8.43 13.54 -19.13
C VAL A 208 -8.60 14.14 -20.52
N VAL A 209 -7.77 15.11 -20.84
CA VAL A 209 -7.69 15.68 -22.18
C VAL A 209 -6.75 14.81 -23.01
N THR A 210 -7.26 14.28 -24.13
CA THR A 210 -6.55 13.35 -25.02
C THR A 210 -6.52 13.88 -26.45
N LEU A 211 -5.62 13.33 -27.26
CA LEU A 211 -5.61 13.47 -28.72
C LEU A 211 -5.88 12.11 -29.36
N LYS A 212 -6.36 12.11 -30.59
CA LYS A 212 -6.46 10.93 -31.45
C LYS A 212 -5.27 10.83 -32.41
N ILE A 213 -5.10 9.65 -32.97
CA ILE A 213 -4.03 9.31 -33.92
C ILE A 213 -4.05 10.24 -35.15
N HIS A 214 -5.24 10.57 -35.63
CA HIS A 214 -5.46 11.37 -36.84
C HIS A 214 -5.54 12.88 -36.59
N ASP A 215 -5.52 13.32 -35.33
CA ASP A 215 -5.49 14.74 -34.99
C ASP A 215 -4.22 15.38 -35.56
N LYS A 216 -4.24 16.71 -35.71
CA LYS A 216 -3.17 17.49 -36.33
C LYS A 216 -2.49 18.41 -35.30
N LEU A 217 -1.38 19.03 -35.70
CA LEU A 217 -0.70 20.05 -34.88
C LEU A 217 -1.67 21.17 -34.45
N LYS A 218 -2.57 21.60 -35.32
CA LYS A 218 -3.58 22.62 -34.98
C LYS A 218 -4.49 22.19 -33.81
N ASP A 219 -4.84 20.92 -33.73
CA ASP A 219 -5.68 20.39 -32.64
C ASP A 219 -4.89 20.35 -31.32
N TRP A 220 -3.61 19.95 -31.38
CA TRP A 220 -2.70 20.05 -30.24
C TRP A 220 -2.55 21.50 -29.75
N GLN A 221 -2.39 22.47 -30.67
CA GLN A 221 -2.27 23.89 -30.33
C GLN A 221 -3.54 24.41 -29.64
N GLN A 222 -4.71 24.08 -30.16
CA GLN A 222 -5.99 24.44 -29.53
C GLN A 222 -6.14 23.84 -28.13
N LEU A 223 -5.75 22.57 -27.94
CA LEU A 223 -5.75 21.95 -26.62
C LEU A 223 -4.74 22.61 -25.69
N HIS A 224 -3.55 22.92 -26.18
CA HIS A 224 -2.51 23.60 -25.43
C HIS A 224 -2.98 24.99 -24.94
N GLU A 225 -3.57 25.79 -25.82
CA GLU A 225 -4.09 27.12 -25.50
C GLU A 225 -5.26 27.05 -24.51
N ARG A 226 -6.18 26.09 -24.69
CA ARG A 226 -7.37 25.95 -23.85
C ARG A 226 -7.06 25.43 -22.44
N THR A 227 -6.09 24.52 -22.33
CA THR A 227 -5.82 23.78 -21.07
C THR A 227 -4.55 24.24 -20.37
N GLY A 228 -3.64 24.93 -21.07
CA GLY A 228 -2.30 25.24 -20.60
C GLY A 228 -1.37 24.01 -20.50
N HIS A 229 -1.85 22.81 -20.85
CA HIS A 229 -1.05 21.59 -20.78
C HIS A 229 -0.14 21.46 -22.01
N SER A 230 1.09 21.01 -21.80
CA SER A 230 2.10 20.84 -22.85
C SER A 230 2.35 19.37 -23.22
N ARG A 231 1.58 18.44 -22.64
CA ARG A 231 1.73 16.99 -22.83
C ARG A 231 0.35 16.36 -22.85
N PHE A 232 0.09 15.52 -23.84
CA PHE A 232 -1.21 14.86 -24.00
C PHE A 232 -1.04 13.37 -24.32
N PRO A 233 -1.82 12.49 -23.68
CA PRO A 233 -1.99 11.12 -24.12
C PRO A 233 -2.69 11.06 -25.48
N VAL A 234 -2.22 10.15 -26.33
CA VAL A 234 -2.83 9.83 -27.62
C VAL A 234 -3.56 8.50 -27.50
N VAL A 235 -4.85 8.49 -27.81
CA VAL A 235 -5.73 7.32 -27.72
C VAL A 235 -6.28 6.92 -29.08
N ASP A 236 -6.70 5.66 -29.21
CA ASP A 236 -7.49 5.20 -30.35
C ASP A 236 -9.00 5.44 -30.17
N GLU A 237 -9.79 5.02 -31.14
CA GLU A 237 -11.26 5.17 -31.12
C GLU A 237 -11.95 4.42 -29.95
N TRP A 238 -11.27 3.47 -29.32
CA TRP A 238 -11.78 2.73 -28.16
C TRP A 238 -11.23 3.26 -26.83
N ASN A 239 -10.64 4.46 -26.84
CA ASN A 239 -10.00 5.12 -25.70
C ASN A 239 -8.81 4.33 -25.12
N ARG A 240 -8.12 3.53 -25.94
CA ARG A 240 -6.90 2.83 -25.52
C ARG A 240 -5.68 3.69 -25.76
N ILE A 241 -4.76 3.72 -24.80
CA ILE A 241 -3.52 4.49 -24.94
C ILE A 241 -2.59 3.87 -26.00
N VAL A 242 -2.25 4.66 -27.00
CA VAL A 242 -1.37 4.26 -28.11
C VAL A 242 -0.10 5.11 -28.21
N GLY A 243 -0.14 6.32 -27.65
CA GLY A 243 0.99 7.25 -27.70
C GLY A 243 0.96 8.33 -26.63
N MET A 244 2.04 9.08 -26.58
CA MET A 244 2.16 10.34 -25.84
C MET A 244 2.74 11.39 -26.77
N ILE A 245 2.27 12.63 -26.65
CA ILE A 245 2.85 13.75 -27.36
C ILE A 245 3.14 14.92 -26.42
N THR A 246 4.25 15.59 -26.64
CA THR A 246 4.76 16.69 -25.83
C THR A 246 5.03 17.92 -26.71
N ALA A 247 5.16 19.10 -26.09
CA ALA A 247 5.53 20.32 -26.81
C ALA A 247 6.86 20.18 -27.58
N LYS A 248 7.78 19.32 -27.13
CA LYS A 248 9.05 19.06 -27.84
C LYS A 248 8.82 18.35 -29.18
N ASP A 249 7.82 17.47 -29.25
CA ASP A 249 7.50 16.69 -30.46
C ASP A 249 6.87 17.58 -31.55
N MET A 250 6.35 18.75 -31.17
CA MET A 250 5.72 19.72 -32.06
C MET A 250 6.71 20.72 -32.68
N ILE A 251 7.96 20.75 -32.20
CA ILE A 251 8.96 21.68 -32.73
C ILE A 251 9.28 21.30 -34.19
N GLY A 252 9.06 22.24 -35.12
CA GLY A 252 9.26 22.01 -36.55
C GLY A 252 8.23 21.08 -37.19
N ALA A 253 7.07 20.90 -36.57
CA ALA A 253 5.94 20.21 -37.19
C ALA A 253 5.14 21.17 -38.10
N GLU A 254 4.68 20.65 -39.24
CA GLU A 254 3.79 21.40 -40.13
C GLU A 254 2.36 21.45 -39.55
N PRO A 255 1.58 22.54 -39.76
CA PRO A 255 0.22 22.68 -39.20
C PRO A 255 -0.72 21.52 -39.48
N GLU A 256 -0.58 20.89 -40.65
CA GLU A 256 -1.42 19.78 -41.12
C GLU A 256 -0.82 18.40 -40.81
N GLN A 257 0.32 18.34 -40.15
CA GLN A 257 0.98 17.07 -39.82
C GLN A 257 0.20 16.31 -38.75
N SER A 258 -0.12 15.04 -39.04
CA SER A 258 -0.78 14.16 -38.08
C SER A 258 0.10 13.79 -36.88
N ILE A 259 -0.55 13.67 -35.73
CA ILE A 259 0.03 13.36 -34.42
C ILE A 259 0.74 12.00 -34.42
N ASP A 260 0.22 11.00 -35.15
CA ASP A 260 0.79 9.65 -35.24
C ASP A 260 2.22 9.57 -35.79
N ARG A 261 2.64 10.58 -36.55
CA ARG A 261 3.99 10.69 -37.12
C ARG A 261 5.02 11.23 -36.13
N ARG A 262 4.58 11.87 -35.05
CA ARG A 262 5.44 12.56 -34.07
C ARG A 262 5.31 11.98 -32.66
N MET A 263 4.20 11.31 -32.34
CA MET A 263 3.99 10.77 -31.00
C MET A 263 5.04 9.73 -30.60
N THR A 264 5.38 9.71 -29.32
CA THR A 264 6.08 8.58 -28.71
C THR A 264 5.10 7.42 -28.59
N ARG A 265 5.34 6.35 -29.34
CA ARG A 265 4.50 5.15 -29.33
C ARG A 265 4.74 4.32 -28.09
N ASN A 266 3.70 3.61 -27.63
CA ASN A 266 3.76 2.71 -26.47
C ASN A 266 4.33 3.40 -25.22
N PRO A 267 3.69 4.47 -24.73
CA PRO A 267 4.19 5.19 -23.58
C PRO A 267 4.20 4.31 -22.34
N LEU A 268 5.02 4.68 -21.37
CA LEU A 268 4.97 4.11 -20.03
C LEU A 268 3.61 4.41 -19.40
N THR A 269 3.07 3.44 -18.66
CA THR A 269 1.74 3.52 -18.05
C THR A 269 1.75 2.87 -16.68
N ALA A 270 0.85 3.30 -15.80
CA ALA A 270 0.59 2.66 -14.51
C ALA A 270 -0.85 2.15 -14.42
N SER A 271 -1.10 1.30 -13.43
CA SER A 271 -2.46 0.88 -13.06
C SER A 271 -2.97 1.70 -11.86
N PRO A 272 -4.28 1.75 -11.61
CA PRO A 272 -4.84 2.35 -10.39
C PRO A 272 -4.29 1.74 -9.09
N ASN A 273 -3.81 0.49 -9.14
CA ASN A 273 -3.25 -0.23 -8.01
C ASN A 273 -1.72 -0.08 -7.86
N THR A 274 -1.06 0.66 -8.77
CA THR A 274 0.36 0.98 -8.65
C THR A 274 0.57 1.91 -7.46
N SER A 275 1.62 1.73 -6.67
CA SER A 275 1.92 2.63 -5.56
C SER A 275 2.42 3.99 -6.06
N VAL A 276 2.11 5.05 -5.33
CA VAL A 276 2.60 6.41 -5.63
C VAL A 276 4.13 6.43 -5.64
N ALA A 277 4.79 5.72 -4.71
CA ALA A 277 6.25 5.58 -4.69
C ALA A 277 6.81 4.89 -5.95
N SER A 278 6.16 3.82 -6.43
CA SER A 278 6.56 3.15 -7.67
C SER A 278 6.37 4.05 -8.89
N ALA A 279 5.26 4.79 -8.95
CA ALA A 279 5.04 5.78 -9.99
C ALA A 279 6.12 6.89 -9.95
N ALA A 280 6.47 7.41 -8.77
CA ALA A 280 7.54 8.38 -8.60
C ALA A 280 8.87 7.84 -9.16
N HIS A 281 9.23 6.61 -8.79
CA HIS A 281 10.44 5.95 -9.29
C HIS A 281 10.45 5.85 -10.82
N MET A 282 9.36 5.35 -11.43
CA MET A 282 9.24 5.28 -12.90
C MET A 282 9.41 6.66 -13.55
N MET A 283 8.77 7.69 -12.99
CA MET A 283 8.83 9.04 -13.54
C MET A 283 10.21 9.69 -13.45
N VAL A 284 10.97 9.37 -12.41
CA VAL A 284 12.35 9.83 -12.22
C VAL A 284 13.28 9.11 -13.18
N TRP A 285 13.23 7.78 -13.16
CA TRP A 285 14.10 6.91 -13.95
C TRP A 285 13.99 7.18 -15.45
N GLU A 286 12.76 7.34 -15.93
CA GLU A 286 12.45 7.54 -17.34
C GLU A 286 12.42 9.03 -17.72
N GLY A 287 12.60 9.93 -16.73
CA GLY A 287 12.59 11.37 -16.95
C GLY A 287 11.26 11.94 -17.45
N ILE A 288 10.14 11.26 -17.20
CA ILE A 288 8.80 11.67 -17.66
C ILE A 288 8.03 12.46 -16.60
N ASP A 289 7.25 13.46 -17.05
CA ASP A 289 6.50 14.37 -16.17
C ASP A 289 4.99 14.05 -16.10
N LEU A 290 4.49 13.19 -16.98
CA LEU A 290 3.09 12.77 -17.04
C LEU A 290 3.02 11.26 -17.24
N LEU A 291 2.21 10.58 -16.43
CA LEU A 291 2.04 9.14 -16.46
C LEU A 291 0.55 8.78 -16.70
N PRO A 292 0.22 8.17 -17.85
CA PRO A 292 -1.11 7.65 -18.11
C PRO A 292 -1.46 6.45 -17.21
N ILE A 293 -2.68 6.47 -16.68
CA ILE A 293 -3.23 5.42 -15.82
C ILE A 293 -4.26 4.63 -16.60
N ILE A 294 -4.06 3.32 -16.67
CA ILE A 294 -4.86 2.44 -17.53
C ILE A 294 -5.50 1.27 -16.78
N ASP A 295 -6.58 0.75 -17.34
CA ASP A 295 -7.18 -0.52 -16.93
C ASP A 295 -6.44 -1.74 -17.54
N GLY A 296 -6.97 -2.94 -17.28
CA GLY A 296 -6.42 -4.19 -17.83
C GLY A 296 -6.51 -4.31 -19.36
N ASN A 297 -7.35 -3.51 -20.01
CA ASN A 297 -7.56 -3.46 -21.45
C ASN A 297 -6.82 -2.30 -22.14
N ARG A 298 -5.93 -1.62 -21.40
CA ARG A 298 -5.19 -0.42 -21.81
C ARG A 298 -6.08 0.80 -22.08
N LYS A 299 -7.33 0.81 -21.61
CA LYS A 299 -8.16 2.02 -21.66
C LYS A 299 -7.61 3.06 -20.72
N LEU A 300 -7.55 4.29 -21.19
CA LEU A 300 -7.09 5.41 -20.40
C LEU A 300 -8.17 5.81 -19.38
N LEU A 301 -7.79 5.74 -18.10
CA LEU A 301 -8.65 6.11 -16.98
C LEU A 301 -8.32 7.52 -16.47
N ALA A 302 -7.03 7.81 -16.31
CA ALA A 302 -6.54 9.07 -15.72
C ALA A 302 -5.14 9.41 -16.24
N VAL A 303 -4.67 10.62 -15.91
CA VAL A 303 -3.26 11.00 -16.04
C VAL A 303 -2.80 11.60 -14.73
N ILE A 304 -1.60 11.23 -14.27
CA ILE A 304 -0.99 11.85 -13.09
C ILE A 304 0.28 12.58 -13.50
N SER A 305 0.47 13.78 -12.96
CA SER A 305 1.71 14.52 -13.14
C SER A 305 2.72 14.18 -12.05
N ARG A 306 4.00 14.46 -12.31
CA ARG A 306 5.06 14.32 -11.30
C ARG A 306 4.73 15.15 -10.04
N LYS A 307 4.08 16.31 -10.21
CA LYS A 307 3.66 17.18 -9.13
C LYS A 307 2.59 16.54 -8.25
N ASP A 308 1.63 15.84 -8.84
CA ASP A 308 0.57 15.15 -8.07
C ASP A 308 1.17 14.04 -7.21
N VAL A 309 2.08 13.25 -7.80
CA VAL A 309 2.82 12.19 -7.11
C VAL A 309 3.64 12.76 -5.93
N LEU A 310 4.41 13.82 -6.17
CA LEU A 310 5.22 14.46 -5.12
C LEU A 310 4.36 15.06 -3.99
N LYS A 311 3.28 15.76 -4.35
CA LYS A 311 2.35 16.34 -3.37
C LYS A 311 1.74 15.25 -2.48
N ALA A 312 1.37 14.13 -3.08
CA ALA A 312 0.84 12.97 -2.38
C ALA A 312 1.86 12.35 -1.42
N MET A 313 3.13 12.20 -1.83
CA MET A 313 4.21 11.68 -0.96
C MET A 313 4.45 12.57 0.26
N GLN A 314 4.40 13.90 0.10
CA GLN A 314 4.58 14.84 1.22
C GLN A 314 3.46 14.79 2.26
N GLN A 315 2.22 14.51 1.84
CA GLN A 315 1.09 14.41 2.77
C GLN A 315 1.25 13.21 3.71
N ILE A 316 1.86 12.12 3.24
CA ILE A 316 2.11 10.91 4.05
C ILE A 316 3.13 11.21 5.16
N GLN A 317 4.23 11.92 4.83
CA GLN A 317 5.30 12.24 5.80
C GLN A 317 4.79 13.10 6.98
N ARG A 318 3.67 13.81 6.83
CA ARG A 318 3.11 14.70 7.86
C ARG A 318 2.09 14.03 8.80
N GLN A 319 1.65 12.80 8.53
CA GLN A 319 0.68 12.13 9.38
C GLN A 319 1.35 11.46 10.59
N PRO A 320 0.79 11.57 11.81
CA PRO A 320 1.27 10.83 12.97
C PRO A 320 1.26 9.33 12.68
N GLN A 321 2.44 8.71 12.76
CA GLN A 321 2.62 7.35 12.27
C GLN A 321 2.28 6.33 13.38
N HIS A 322 1.25 5.52 13.16
CA HIS A 322 1.01 4.31 13.95
C HIS A 322 1.44 3.09 13.12
N GLY A 323 2.47 2.38 13.59
CA GLY A 323 3.06 1.21 12.94
C GLY A 323 4.49 1.45 12.47
N GLU A 324 5.49 0.88 13.15
CA GLU A 324 6.91 1.00 12.80
C GLU A 324 7.31 -0.14 11.85
N THR A 325 8.05 0.18 10.79
CA THR A 325 8.71 -0.82 9.94
C THR A 325 9.99 -1.32 10.59
N PHE A 326 10.59 -2.39 10.07
CA PHE A 326 11.90 -2.83 10.57
C PHE A 326 12.99 -1.76 10.38
N GLU A 327 12.93 -0.97 9.31
CA GLU A 327 13.86 0.15 9.12
C GLU A 327 13.68 1.22 10.21
N ASP A 328 12.43 1.55 10.55
CA ASP A 328 12.13 2.50 11.64
C ASP A 328 12.65 1.99 12.98
N LEU A 329 12.42 0.70 13.27
CA LEU A 329 12.89 0.05 14.51
C LEU A 329 14.42 0.06 14.61
N ILE A 330 15.12 -0.28 13.51
CA ILE A 330 16.58 -0.27 13.43
C ILE A 330 17.12 1.14 13.69
N TRP A 331 16.45 2.17 13.15
CA TRP A 331 16.91 3.54 13.26
C TRP A 331 16.56 4.23 14.59
N SER A 332 15.47 3.82 15.25
CA SER A 332 14.93 4.45 16.47
C SER A 332 15.93 4.61 17.62
N GLY A 333 16.95 3.74 17.68
CA GLY A 333 18.01 3.76 18.69
C GLY A 333 19.23 4.63 18.35
N PHE A 334 19.21 5.38 17.25
CA PHE A 334 20.31 6.23 16.82
C PHE A 334 20.07 7.70 17.14
N GLU A 335 21.06 8.33 17.75
CA GLU A 335 21.08 9.76 18.06
C GLU A 335 21.96 10.50 17.05
N VAL A 336 21.53 11.72 16.69
CA VAL A 336 22.31 12.61 15.83
C VAL A 336 23.16 13.53 16.70
N GLN A 337 24.46 13.53 16.48
CA GLN A 337 25.40 14.49 17.08
C GLN A 337 26.13 15.24 15.97
N ARG A 338 26.45 16.52 16.17
CA ARG A 338 27.28 17.26 15.22
C ARG A 338 28.76 17.06 15.57
N GLY A 339 29.53 16.61 14.58
CA GLY A 339 30.99 16.53 14.67
C GLY A 339 31.65 17.89 14.78
N LYS A 340 32.97 17.90 15.02
CA LYS A 340 33.78 19.14 15.13
C LYS A 340 33.81 19.97 13.85
N ASP A 341 33.59 19.32 12.72
CA ASP A 341 33.50 19.87 11.36
C ASP A 341 32.05 20.29 10.98
N GLY A 342 31.10 20.17 11.91
CA GLY A 342 29.68 20.50 11.70
C GLY A 342 28.88 19.42 10.99
N GLN A 343 29.51 18.33 10.54
CA GLN A 343 28.86 17.21 9.86
C GLN A 343 28.08 16.33 10.86
N PRO A 344 26.93 15.77 10.48
CA PRO A 344 26.18 14.87 11.35
C PRO A 344 26.89 13.53 11.51
N VAL A 345 26.96 13.06 12.75
CA VAL A 345 27.44 11.73 13.14
C VAL A 345 26.32 11.03 13.89
N PHE A 346 25.97 9.84 13.43
CA PHE A 346 24.90 9.05 14.04
C PHE A 346 25.50 8.01 14.97
N ARG A 347 25.03 7.95 16.21
CA ARG A 347 25.53 7.03 17.23
C ARG A 347 24.41 6.16 17.75
N GLY A 348 24.64 4.86 17.79
CA GLY A 348 23.65 3.89 18.25
C GLY A 348 24.30 2.61 18.77
N VAL A 349 23.48 1.76 19.36
CA VAL A 349 23.88 0.44 19.88
C VAL A 349 23.25 -0.64 19.01
N ILE A 350 24.02 -1.68 18.70
CA ILE A 350 23.51 -2.84 17.99
C ILE A 350 22.58 -3.65 18.89
N THR A 351 21.32 -3.78 18.50
CA THR A 351 20.32 -4.55 19.22
C THR A 351 20.26 -6.01 18.72
N PRO A 352 19.70 -6.96 19.50
CA PRO A 352 19.56 -8.36 19.06
C PRO A 352 18.86 -8.51 17.71
N GLN A 353 17.86 -7.68 17.41
CA GLN A 353 17.07 -7.72 16.18
C GLN A 353 17.90 -7.37 14.92
N MET A 354 19.08 -6.79 15.09
CA MET A 354 19.99 -6.41 14.01
C MET A 354 20.98 -7.52 13.64
N THR A 355 21.01 -8.61 14.41
CA THR A 355 22.01 -9.68 14.29
C THR A 355 21.55 -10.81 13.38
N ASN A 356 22.53 -11.49 12.77
CA ASN A 356 22.34 -12.74 12.04
C ASN A 356 22.44 -13.95 13.00
N GLN A 357 22.31 -15.17 12.47
CA GLN A 357 22.36 -16.41 13.25
C GLN A 357 23.72 -16.66 13.94
N LEU A 358 24.78 -15.95 13.54
CA LEU A 358 26.11 -16.06 14.12
C LEU A 358 26.35 -15.02 15.24
N GLY A 359 25.34 -14.22 15.60
CA GLY A 359 25.44 -13.21 16.65
C GLY A 359 26.19 -11.93 16.25
N THR A 360 26.45 -11.74 14.95
CA THR A 360 27.03 -10.51 14.40
C THR A 360 25.97 -9.73 13.63
N VAL A 361 26.15 -8.43 13.45
CA VAL A 361 25.22 -7.61 12.65
C VAL A 361 25.11 -8.16 11.24
N SER A 362 23.87 -8.26 10.72
CA SER A 362 23.64 -8.63 9.33
C SER A 362 24.11 -7.53 8.37
N GLU A 363 24.73 -7.93 7.26
CA GLU A 363 25.16 -7.04 6.18
C GLU A 363 24.00 -6.20 5.61
N GLY A 364 22.78 -6.78 5.57
CA GLY A 364 21.57 -6.06 5.19
C GLY A 364 21.24 -4.91 6.15
N VAL A 365 21.42 -5.12 7.46
CA VAL A 365 21.19 -4.08 8.47
C VAL A 365 22.24 -2.98 8.39
N LEU A 366 23.52 -3.33 8.20
CA LEU A 366 24.57 -2.33 7.97
C LEU A 366 24.28 -1.49 6.71
N THR A 367 23.74 -2.11 5.67
CA THR A 367 23.29 -1.41 4.46
C THR A 367 22.17 -0.42 4.75
N ILE A 368 21.12 -0.85 5.48
CA ILE A 368 20.01 0.02 5.91
C ILE A 368 20.53 1.23 6.69
N LEU A 369 21.41 1.00 7.67
CA LEU A 369 22.00 2.06 8.48
C LEU A 369 22.79 3.09 7.64
N MET A 370 23.59 2.62 6.68
CA MET A 370 24.33 3.52 5.80
C MET A 370 23.39 4.33 4.90
N THR A 371 22.35 3.70 4.35
CA THR A 371 21.34 4.35 3.51
C THR A 371 20.54 5.40 4.29
N GLN A 372 20.11 5.09 5.51
CA GLN A 372 19.38 6.02 6.37
C GLN A 372 20.25 7.23 6.77
N ALA A 373 21.52 7.00 7.14
CA ALA A 373 22.45 8.10 7.42
C ALA A 373 22.68 9.00 6.18
N ALA A 374 22.79 8.41 4.98
CA ALA A 374 22.89 9.16 3.74
C ALA A 374 21.62 9.97 3.45
N TYR A 375 20.44 9.39 3.67
CA TYR A 375 19.17 10.08 3.49
C TYR A 375 19.05 11.30 4.43
N HIS A 376 19.37 11.12 5.71
CA HIS A 376 19.33 12.20 6.70
C HIS A 376 20.27 13.37 6.37
N VAL A 377 21.53 13.11 5.98
CA VAL A 377 22.47 14.20 5.65
C VAL A 377 22.04 14.96 4.39
N VAL A 378 21.40 14.27 3.44
CA VAL A 378 20.90 14.91 2.23
C VAL A 378 19.67 15.76 2.52
N GLN A 379 18.76 15.30 3.38
CA GLN A 379 17.59 16.08 3.81
C GLN A 379 17.97 17.40 4.50
N ASP A 380 19.06 17.42 5.25
CA ASP A 380 19.60 18.64 5.88
C ASP A 380 20.03 19.69 4.84
N VAL A 381 20.49 19.26 3.66
CA VAL A 381 21.00 20.15 2.60
C VAL A 381 19.93 20.51 1.57
N LYS A 382 19.12 19.54 1.14
CA LYS A 382 18.09 19.73 0.11
C LYS A 382 16.77 19.11 0.58
N LYS A 383 15.75 19.96 0.73
CA LYS A 383 14.38 19.50 0.95
C LYS A 383 13.85 18.84 -0.33
N GLY A 384 13.72 17.51 -0.32
CA GLY A 384 13.21 16.75 -1.46
C GLY A 384 13.30 15.25 -1.22
N ASP A 385 12.49 14.49 -1.96
CA ASP A 385 12.59 13.03 -1.92
C ASP A 385 13.79 12.58 -2.74
N LEU A 386 14.51 11.61 -2.19
CA LEU A 386 15.72 11.02 -2.76
C LEU A 386 15.41 9.60 -3.19
N VAL A 387 15.74 9.28 -4.44
CA VAL A 387 15.67 7.91 -4.97
C VAL A 387 17.09 7.41 -5.11
N MET A 388 17.43 6.35 -4.36
CA MET A 388 18.74 5.71 -4.49
C MET A 388 18.86 5.05 -5.87
N ASP A 389 19.94 5.35 -6.57
CA ASP A 389 20.23 4.86 -7.93
C ASP A 389 21.13 3.63 -7.85
N ASN A 390 22.25 3.76 -7.14
CA ASN A 390 23.22 2.69 -6.96
C ASN A 390 23.91 2.80 -5.59
N MET A 391 24.35 1.66 -5.07
CA MET A 391 25.12 1.56 -3.84
C MET A 391 26.18 0.46 -3.98
N SER A 392 27.42 0.77 -3.61
CA SER A 392 28.50 -0.22 -3.49
C SER A 392 28.98 -0.25 -2.05
N SER A 393 28.85 -1.40 -1.40
CA SER A 393 29.20 -1.59 0.01
C SER A 393 30.35 -2.56 0.20
N TYR A 394 31.15 -2.30 1.23
CA TYR A 394 32.29 -3.09 1.67
C TYR A 394 32.12 -3.38 3.16
N PHE A 395 32.05 -4.65 3.53
CA PHE A 395 31.99 -5.10 4.91
C PHE A 395 33.38 -5.57 5.33
N VAL A 396 34.04 -4.80 6.19
CA VAL A 396 35.46 -4.97 6.52
C VAL A 396 35.64 -5.85 7.76
N LYS A 397 34.79 -5.67 8.78
CA LYS A 397 34.87 -6.42 10.03
C LYS A 397 33.47 -6.71 10.58
N PRO A 398 33.25 -7.88 11.21
CA PRO A 398 32.00 -8.16 11.89
C PRO A 398 31.82 -7.23 13.09
N VAL A 399 30.56 -6.88 13.37
CA VAL A 399 30.15 -6.10 14.54
C VAL A 399 29.31 -7.01 15.43
N GLN A 400 29.58 -7.01 16.73
CA GLN A 400 28.86 -7.86 17.68
C GLN A 400 27.62 -7.15 18.23
N ILE A 401 26.69 -7.93 18.78
CA ILE A 401 25.60 -7.41 19.61
C ILE A 401 26.12 -6.50 20.73
N ASP A 402 25.31 -5.52 21.14
CA ASP A 402 25.61 -4.52 22.17
C ASP A 402 26.80 -3.59 21.87
N SER A 403 27.45 -3.75 20.71
CA SER A 403 28.50 -2.85 20.26
C SER A 403 27.92 -1.47 19.96
N ARG A 404 28.61 -0.42 20.41
CA ARG A 404 28.26 0.96 20.06
C ARG A 404 28.97 1.36 18.76
N ILE A 405 28.20 1.72 17.75
CA ILE A 405 28.75 2.14 16.45
C ILE A 405 28.53 3.62 16.18
N GLU A 406 29.37 4.15 15.29
CA GLU A 406 29.25 5.50 14.75
C GLU A 406 29.11 5.43 13.23
N ILE A 407 28.11 6.09 12.68
CA ILE A 407 27.91 6.22 11.24
C ILE A 407 28.27 7.65 10.85
N ARG A 408 29.19 7.78 9.91
CA ARG A 408 29.75 9.05 9.46
C ARG A 408 29.49 9.19 7.95
N PRO A 409 28.39 9.83 7.54
CA PRO A 409 28.17 10.18 6.15
C PRO A 409 28.95 11.45 5.78
N ALA A 410 29.42 11.50 4.54
CA ALA A 410 30.10 12.64 3.94
C ALA A 410 29.57 12.84 2.53
N ILE A 411 29.03 14.03 2.27
CA ILE A 411 28.61 14.42 0.92
C ILE A 411 29.85 14.67 0.07
N ILE A 412 29.99 13.92 -1.02
CA ILE A 412 31.07 14.14 -2.01
C ILE A 412 30.63 15.20 -3.02
N GLU A 413 29.42 15.04 -3.55
CA GLU A 413 28.89 15.88 -4.61
C GLU A 413 27.37 15.95 -4.49
N ILE A 414 26.81 17.16 -4.54
CA ILE A 414 25.36 17.37 -4.72
C ILE A 414 25.17 18.34 -5.86
N SER A 415 24.41 17.90 -6.86
CA SER A 415 23.95 18.71 -7.98
C SER A 415 22.43 18.92 -7.88
N ARG A 416 21.84 19.59 -8.88
CA ARG A 416 20.38 19.72 -8.94
C ARG A 416 19.66 18.36 -9.07
N LYS A 417 20.25 17.41 -9.81
CA LYS A 417 19.60 16.13 -10.18
C LYS A 417 20.20 14.90 -9.50
N PHE A 418 21.46 14.93 -9.11
CA PHE A 418 22.18 13.77 -8.57
C PHE A 418 22.97 14.13 -7.32
N GLY A 419 23.09 13.18 -6.40
CA GLY A 419 23.93 13.26 -5.21
C GLY A 419 24.84 12.03 -5.07
N LYS A 420 26.05 12.24 -4.57
CA LYS A 420 27.03 11.19 -4.22
C LYS A 420 27.42 11.34 -2.77
N ILE A 421 27.29 10.25 -2.01
CA ILE A 421 27.50 10.24 -0.56
C ILE A 421 28.40 9.06 -0.19
N ASP A 422 29.48 9.35 0.54
CA ASP A 422 30.31 8.36 1.23
C ASP A 422 29.74 8.11 2.62
N VAL A 423 29.66 6.85 3.04
CA VAL A 423 29.22 6.52 4.39
C VAL A 423 30.13 5.48 4.99
N GLY A 424 30.70 5.78 6.14
CA GLY A 424 31.49 4.83 6.92
C GLY A 424 30.81 4.50 8.25
N ILE A 425 30.78 3.21 8.59
CA ILE A 425 30.42 2.73 9.93
C ILE A 425 31.71 2.37 10.67
N TYR A 426 31.81 2.84 11.92
CA TYR A 426 32.96 2.66 12.79
C TYR A 426 32.55 2.02 14.12
N HIS A 427 33.36 1.09 14.61
CA HIS A 427 33.29 0.55 15.96
C HIS A 427 34.62 0.82 16.66
N ALA A 428 34.61 1.48 17.82
CA ALA A 428 35.82 1.87 18.54
C ALA A 428 36.89 2.57 17.64
N ASN A 429 36.44 3.51 16.80
CA ASN A 429 37.24 4.22 15.78
C ASN A 429 37.87 3.34 14.66
N VAL A 430 37.54 2.06 14.60
CA VAL A 430 37.94 1.17 13.51
C VAL A 430 36.82 1.10 12.47
N LEU A 431 37.15 1.26 11.19
CA LEU A 431 36.19 1.09 10.09
C LEU A 431 35.71 -0.37 10.04
N VAL A 432 34.39 -0.56 10.10
CA VAL A 432 33.76 -1.90 10.04
C VAL A 432 32.97 -2.11 8.76
N ALA A 433 32.37 -1.05 8.22
CA ALA A 433 31.70 -1.08 6.91
C ALA A 433 31.82 0.28 6.22
N LYS A 434 31.78 0.27 4.90
CA LYS A 434 31.82 1.48 4.08
C LYS A 434 30.91 1.32 2.87
N ALA A 435 30.26 2.39 2.46
CA ALA A 435 29.48 2.41 1.22
C ALA A 435 29.65 3.71 0.45
N MET A 436 29.60 3.57 -0.87
CA MET A 436 29.38 4.68 -1.80
C MET A 436 27.96 4.62 -2.33
N LEU A 437 27.21 5.70 -2.16
CA LEU A 437 25.84 5.83 -2.61
C LEU A 437 25.74 6.90 -3.69
N THR A 438 25.01 6.60 -4.75
CA THR A 438 24.57 7.58 -5.74
C THR A 438 23.05 7.63 -5.74
N ALA A 439 22.49 8.82 -5.80
CA ALA A 439 21.06 9.02 -5.72
C ALA A 439 20.58 10.11 -6.68
N GLN A 440 19.34 9.99 -7.13
CA GLN A 440 18.66 10.96 -7.96
C GLN A 440 17.66 11.76 -7.11
N PHE A 441 17.67 13.08 -7.30
CA PHE A 441 16.74 13.98 -6.64
C PHE A 441 15.46 14.08 -7.46
N ILE A 442 14.31 13.91 -6.81
CA ILE A 442 13.04 14.27 -7.43
C ILE A 442 12.85 15.77 -7.23
N ASP A 443 13.16 16.55 -8.27
CA ASP A 443 13.07 18.01 -8.21
C ASP A 443 11.62 18.47 -8.03
N GLN A 444 11.41 19.41 -7.11
CA GLN A 444 10.17 20.14 -6.92
C GLN A 444 10.17 21.34 -7.88
N ALA A 445 9.74 21.12 -9.12
CA ALA A 445 9.52 22.22 -10.08
C ALA A 445 8.07 22.73 -9.99
#